data_AF-A0A4R5AF89-F1
#
_entry.id   AF-A0A4R5AF89-F1
#
_cell.length_a   1.000
_cell.length_b   1.000
_cell.length_c   1.000
_cell.angle_alpha   90.00
_cell.angle_beta   90.00
_cell.angle_gamma   90.00
#
_symmetry.space_group_name_H-M   'P 1'
#
loop_
_entity.id
_entity.type
_entity.pdbx_description
1 polymer ?
#
loop_
_entity_poly.entity_id
_entity_poly.type
_entity_poly.pdbx_seq_one_letter_code
_entity_poly.pdbx_strand_id
1 'polypeptide(L)'
;MTTSQSDEGNTQVASASAWMQEALLAWSEDEFKKVSALAPLGVEHLGKAVLWRTAPTLLVPLSRDAEPALFALATKPDLDDPRLKTIGLSGVFERLIELLPDFPIDDKARKRMVGVRNGAMHVGTVSTSRHVLLDSLAVCHTLLEHLEHDLGVFYGEHLRSAQGLMDQKRTEVGHRVAAKRAKAARDLATSRNGWATVSTNGRRDHRRGHGERTDVHDG
;
A
#
# COMPACT_ATOMS: atom_id res chain seq x y z
N MET A 1 5.21 -6.81 31.82
CA MET A 1 5.55 -5.79 30.80
C MET A 1 5.23 -4.44 31.40
N THR A 2 6.28 -3.65 31.59
CA THR A 2 6.36 -2.53 32.53
C THR A 2 6.01 -1.21 31.84
N THR A 3 5.37 -0.32 32.58
CA THR A 3 4.87 1.03 32.23
C THR A 3 5.76 1.88 31.32
N SER A 4 7.09 1.67 31.31
CA SER A 4 8.02 2.35 30.38
C SER A 4 7.76 2.03 28.90
N GLN A 5 7.42 0.77 28.58
CA GLN A 5 7.17 0.37 27.19
C GLN A 5 5.91 1.00 26.62
N SER A 6 4.89 1.25 27.45
CA SER A 6 3.68 1.96 27.04
C SER A 6 3.94 3.44 26.79
N ASP A 7 4.79 4.08 27.60
CA ASP A 7 5.06 5.51 27.51
C ASP A 7 5.87 5.87 26.26
N GLU A 8 6.90 5.08 25.91
CA GLU A 8 7.73 5.34 24.73
C GLU A 8 7.00 5.03 23.42
N GLY A 9 6.12 4.03 23.42
CA GLY A 9 5.19 3.76 22.31
C GLY A 9 4.25 4.95 22.06
N ASN A 10 3.79 5.60 23.13
CA ASN A 10 2.96 6.79 23.04
C ASN A 10 3.70 7.99 22.43
N THR A 11 5.01 8.14 22.67
CA THR A 11 5.84 9.18 22.04
C THR A 11 5.88 9.04 20.51
N GLN A 12 5.99 7.81 19.99
CA GLN A 12 5.96 7.57 18.55
C GLN A 12 4.58 7.85 17.94
N VAL A 13 3.50 7.51 18.64
CA VAL A 13 2.12 7.85 18.22
C VAL A 13 1.91 9.36 18.20
N ALA A 14 2.34 10.09 19.23
CA ALA A 14 2.25 11.54 19.29
C ALA A 14 3.05 12.21 18.16
N SER A 15 4.26 11.73 17.89
CA SER A 15 5.08 12.22 16.78
C SER A 15 4.43 11.93 15.42
N ALA A 16 3.88 10.73 15.22
CA ALA A 16 3.15 10.38 14.01
C ALA A 16 1.91 11.26 13.81
N SER A 17 1.18 11.54 14.89
CA SER A 17 0.01 12.43 14.89
C SER A 17 0.39 13.83 14.43
N ALA A 18 1.43 14.43 14.99
CA ALA A 18 1.92 15.75 14.60
C ALA A 18 2.29 15.81 13.11
N TRP A 19 3.02 14.82 12.60
CA TRP A 19 3.36 14.76 11.18
C TRP A 19 2.14 14.62 10.27
N MET A 20 1.14 13.84 10.69
CA MET A 20 -0.06 13.64 9.89
C MET A 20 -0.99 14.84 9.88
N GLN A 21 -1.12 15.54 11.01
CA GLN A 21 -1.89 16.79 11.09
C GLN A 21 -1.25 17.85 10.19
N GLU A 22 0.08 18.04 10.27
CA GLU A 22 0.80 18.98 9.42
C GLU A 22 0.69 18.62 7.91
N ALA A 23 0.69 17.32 7.58
CA ALA A 23 0.47 16.87 6.21
C ALA A 23 -0.96 17.15 5.71
N LEU A 24 -1.97 17.06 6.57
CA LEU A 24 -3.36 17.37 6.24
C LEU A 24 -3.58 18.87 6.09
N LEU A 25 -2.91 19.69 6.90
CA LEU A 25 -2.87 21.14 6.74
C LEU A 25 -2.21 21.52 5.39
N ALA A 26 -1.00 21.02 5.14
CA ALA A 26 -0.30 21.23 3.87
C ALA A 26 -1.11 20.77 2.65
N TRP A 27 -1.90 19.71 2.81
CA TRP A 27 -2.83 19.25 1.77
C TRP A 27 -3.93 20.28 1.49
N SER A 28 -4.50 20.89 2.52
CA SER A 28 -5.54 21.92 2.38
C SER A 28 -5.03 23.22 1.74
N GLU A 29 -3.73 23.45 1.81
CA GLU A 29 -3.03 24.61 1.23
C GLU A 29 -2.39 24.29 -0.14
N ASP A 30 -2.72 23.14 -0.73
CA ASP A 30 -2.16 22.64 -2.00
C ASP A 30 -0.61 22.50 -2.01
N GLU A 31 0.02 22.41 -0.83
CA GLU A 31 1.46 22.22 -0.65
C GLU A 31 1.88 20.75 -0.82
N PHE A 32 1.56 20.16 -1.98
CA PHE A 32 1.75 18.71 -2.23
C PHE A 32 3.20 18.22 -2.07
N LYS A 33 4.18 19.11 -2.22
CA LYS A 33 5.59 18.81 -1.94
C LYS A 33 5.83 18.51 -0.46
N LYS A 34 5.27 19.35 0.42
CA LYS A 34 5.35 19.20 1.87
C LYS A 34 4.59 17.94 2.30
N VAL A 35 3.38 17.72 1.77
CA VAL A 35 2.61 16.48 1.98
C VAL A 35 3.43 15.22 1.67
N SER A 36 4.14 15.24 0.54
CA SER A 36 4.96 14.12 0.06
C SER A 36 6.09 13.76 1.03
N ALA A 37 6.60 14.72 1.80
CA ALA A 37 7.61 14.47 2.83
C ALA A 37 6.98 14.03 4.16
N LEU A 38 5.94 14.73 4.61
CA LEU A 38 5.37 14.58 5.95
C LEU A 38 4.53 13.32 6.11
N ALA A 39 3.66 13.00 5.14
CA ALA A 39 2.73 11.89 5.30
C ALA A 39 3.45 10.53 5.43
N PRO A 40 4.47 10.21 4.61
CA PRO A 40 5.28 9.00 4.81
C PRO A 40 6.03 8.96 6.15
N LEU A 41 6.44 10.13 6.67
CA LEU A 41 7.12 10.21 7.96
C LEU A 41 6.18 9.88 9.12
N GLY A 42 4.94 10.37 9.07
CA GLY A 42 3.88 9.97 10.00
C GLY A 42 3.65 8.46 10.00
N VAL A 43 3.60 7.84 8.81
CA VAL A 43 3.51 6.37 8.67
C VAL A 43 4.72 5.66 9.27
N GLU A 44 5.94 6.18 9.04
CA GLU A 44 7.16 5.58 9.59
C GLU A 44 7.12 5.55 11.13
N HIS A 45 6.76 6.67 11.77
CA HIS A 45 6.68 6.78 13.22
C HIS A 45 5.57 5.88 13.81
N LEU A 46 4.39 5.87 13.19
CA LEU A 46 3.28 5.03 13.64
C LEU A 46 3.59 3.54 13.47
N GLY A 47 4.24 3.18 12.36
CA GLY A 47 4.71 1.81 12.14
C GLY A 47 5.75 1.40 13.19
N LYS A 48 6.68 2.29 13.56
CA LYS A 48 7.59 2.04 14.68
C LYS A 48 6.85 1.85 16.01
N ALA A 49 5.78 2.60 16.27
CA ALA A 49 4.96 2.38 17.47
C ALA A 49 4.36 0.96 17.51
N VAL A 50 3.84 0.48 16.37
CA VAL A 50 3.34 -0.91 16.23
C VAL A 50 4.44 -1.93 16.49
N LEU A 51 5.60 -1.75 15.85
CA LEU A 51 6.74 -2.65 16.01
C LEU A 51 7.24 -2.67 17.45
N TRP A 52 7.34 -1.50 18.10
CA TRP A 52 7.74 -1.37 19.50
C TRP A 52 6.81 -2.14 20.44
N ARG A 53 5.50 -1.93 20.30
CA ARG A 53 4.49 -2.62 21.11
C ARG A 53 4.49 -4.13 20.89
N THR A 54 4.81 -4.57 19.66
CA THR A 54 4.90 -6.00 19.32
C THR A 54 6.16 -6.63 19.89
N ALA A 55 7.33 -6.06 19.57
CA ALA A 55 8.63 -6.44 20.10
C ALA A 55 9.66 -5.34 19.80
N PRO A 56 10.26 -4.69 20.82
CA PRO A 56 11.25 -3.62 20.64
C PRO A 56 12.38 -3.91 19.65
N THR A 57 12.88 -5.16 19.62
CA THR A 57 13.96 -5.62 18.74
C THR A 57 13.63 -5.47 17.25
N LEU A 58 12.35 -5.35 16.89
CA LEU A 58 11.93 -5.10 15.52
C LEU A 58 12.31 -3.70 15.02
N LEU A 59 12.73 -2.77 15.88
CA LEU A 59 13.05 -1.40 15.46
C LEU A 59 14.44 -1.23 14.83
N VAL A 60 15.33 -2.21 14.92
CA VAL A 60 16.71 -2.07 14.46
C VAL A 60 17.01 -2.95 13.24
N PRO A 61 17.98 -2.56 12.38
CA PRO A 61 18.41 -3.39 11.26
C PRO A 61 18.86 -4.79 11.72
N LEU A 62 18.64 -5.82 10.89
CA LEU A 62 19.19 -7.15 11.12
C LEU A 62 20.58 -7.25 10.48
N SER A 63 21.56 -6.56 11.06
CA SER A 63 22.96 -6.59 10.62
C SER A 63 23.89 -6.82 11.81
N ARG A 64 25.13 -7.27 11.53
CA ARG A 64 26.15 -7.45 12.58
C ARG A 64 26.40 -6.17 13.38
N ASP A 65 26.41 -5.03 12.68
CA ASP A 65 26.64 -3.72 13.33
C ASP A 65 25.52 -3.31 14.28
N ALA A 66 24.34 -3.91 14.16
CA ALA A 66 23.19 -3.66 15.03
C ALA A 66 23.07 -4.67 16.19
N GLU A 67 23.96 -5.67 16.27
CA GLU A 67 23.94 -6.69 17.33
C GLU A 67 23.92 -6.09 18.75
N PRO A 68 24.71 -5.05 19.09
CA PRO A 68 24.63 -4.42 20.40
C PRO A 68 23.26 -3.79 20.70
N ALA A 69 22.63 -3.17 19.70
CA ALA A 69 21.28 -2.61 19.83
C ALA A 69 20.23 -3.73 19.95
N LEU A 70 20.44 -4.83 19.22
CA LEU A 70 19.92 -6.18 19.43
C LEU A 70 19.71 -6.51 20.91
N PHE A 71 20.86 -6.72 21.55
CA PHE A 71 20.95 -7.12 22.95
C PHE A 71 20.35 -6.07 23.89
N ALA A 72 20.60 -4.78 23.66
CA ALA A 72 20.04 -3.71 24.48
C ALA A 72 18.50 -3.75 24.47
N LEU A 73 17.88 -3.77 23.29
CA LEU A 73 16.42 -3.81 23.15
C LEU A 73 15.78 -5.09 23.68
N ALA A 74 16.49 -6.22 23.59
CA ALA A 74 16.00 -7.50 24.10
C ALA A 74 16.04 -7.59 25.64
N THR A 75 16.93 -6.83 26.30
CA THR A 75 17.19 -6.96 27.74
C THR A 75 16.64 -5.79 28.55
N LYS A 76 16.84 -4.57 28.07
CA LYS A 76 16.37 -3.33 28.69
C LYS A 76 16.03 -2.33 27.58
N PRO A 77 14.85 -2.47 26.95
CA PRO A 77 14.43 -1.60 25.87
C PRO A 77 14.31 -0.16 26.37
N ASP A 78 14.92 0.76 25.59
CA ASP A 78 14.96 2.20 25.83
C ASP A 78 15.03 2.90 24.47
N LEU A 79 13.95 3.57 24.08
CA LEU A 79 13.87 4.34 22.82
C LEU A 79 14.67 5.64 22.85
N ASP A 80 15.04 6.13 24.03
CA ASP A 80 15.76 7.39 24.20
C ASP A 80 17.29 7.20 24.14
N ASP A 81 17.80 5.97 23.99
CA ASP A 81 19.24 5.72 23.82
C ASP A 81 19.75 6.41 22.53
N PRO A 82 20.63 7.42 22.61
CA PRO A 82 21.09 8.18 21.44
C PRO A 82 21.92 7.33 20.46
N ARG A 83 22.36 6.13 20.87
CA ARG A 83 23.09 5.18 20.01
C ARG A 83 22.14 4.29 19.22
N LEU A 84 20.84 4.29 19.54
CA LEU A 84 19.84 3.46 18.90
C LEU A 84 19.54 3.95 17.48
N LYS A 85 20.11 3.26 16.49
CA LYS A 85 19.78 3.49 15.08
C LYS A 85 18.59 2.64 14.68
N THR A 86 17.43 3.28 14.52
CA THR A 86 16.21 2.61 14.08
C THR A 86 16.14 2.47 12.56
N ILE A 87 15.31 1.54 12.10
CA ILE A 87 14.96 1.35 10.69
C ILE A 87 14.18 2.54 10.13
N GLY A 88 14.32 2.81 8.83
CA GLY A 88 13.46 3.75 8.12
C GLY A 88 12.19 3.10 7.57
N LEU A 89 11.37 3.88 6.86
CA LEU A 89 10.07 3.46 6.30
C LEU A 89 10.09 2.14 5.50
N SER A 90 11.14 1.88 4.70
CA SER A 90 11.24 0.61 3.95
C SER A 90 11.29 -0.60 4.90
N GLY A 91 12.16 -0.54 5.91
CA GLY A 91 12.29 -1.59 6.91
C GLY A 91 11.06 -1.72 7.79
N VAL A 92 10.34 -0.62 8.04
CA VAL A 92 9.05 -0.64 8.72
C VAL A 92 8.03 -1.44 7.90
N PHE A 93 7.89 -1.15 6.60
CA PHE A 93 6.97 -1.90 5.74
C PHE A 93 7.31 -3.37 5.62
N GLU A 94 8.58 -3.71 5.45
CA GLU A 94 9.03 -5.12 5.39
C GLU A 94 8.55 -5.91 6.60
N ARG A 95 8.63 -5.32 7.80
CA ARG A 95 8.19 -5.97 9.04
C ARG A 95 6.68 -5.96 9.21
N LEU A 96 6.01 -4.85 8.90
CA LEU A 96 4.57 -4.74 9.07
C LEU A 96 3.80 -5.71 8.18
N ILE A 97 4.29 -6.02 6.97
CA ILE A 97 3.65 -6.99 6.07
C ILE A 97 3.68 -8.41 6.65
N GLU A 98 4.77 -8.78 7.32
CA GLU A 98 4.89 -10.08 7.99
C GLU A 98 4.00 -10.16 9.25
N LEU A 99 3.76 -9.02 9.91
CA LEU A 99 2.92 -8.94 11.11
C LEU A 99 1.43 -8.78 10.83
N LEU A 100 1.07 -8.11 9.73
CA LEU A 100 -0.30 -7.73 9.40
C LEU A 100 -0.69 -8.37 8.06
N PRO A 101 -1.40 -9.52 8.07
CA PRO A 101 -1.71 -10.27 6.85
C PRO A 101 -2.55 -9.48 5.83
N ASP A 102 -3.39 -8.55 6.31
CA ASP A 102 -4.25 -7.70 5.47
C ASP A 102 -3.71 -6.26 5.38
N PHE A 103 -2.47 -6.09 4.92
CA PHE A 103 -1.86 -4.76 4.78
C PHE A 103 -2.57 -3.90 3.71
N PRO A 104 -2.93 -2.63 3.99
CA PRO A 104 -3.93 -1.90 3.20
C PRO A 104 -3.42 -1.32 1.87
N ILE A 105 -2.17 -1.62 1.49
CA ILE A 105 -1.55 -1.09 0.27
C ILE A 105 -0.68 -2.14 -0.44
N ASP A 106 -0.68 -2.07 -1.78
CA ASP A 106 0.11 -2.95 -2.63
C ASP A 106 1.60 -2.56 -2.70
N ASP A 107 2.41 -3.42 -3.31
CA ASP A 107 3.85 -3.21 -3.46
C ASP A 107 4.20 -1.93 -4.21
N LYS A 108 3.40 -1.55 -5.20
CA LYS A 108 3.60 -0.33 -5.98
C LYS A 108 3.38 0.92 -5.13
N ALA A 109 2.35 0.92 -4.28
CA ALA A 109 2.07 1.99 -3.34
C ALA A 109 3.18 2.14 -2.29
N ARG A 110 3.65 1.03 -1.73
CA ARG A 110 4.78 1.02 -0.78
C ARG A 110 6.06 1.60 -1.40
N LYS A 111 6.47 1.07 -2.56
CA LYS A 111 7.67 1.55 -3.27
C LYS A 111 7.58 3.03 -3.64
N ARG A 112 6.38 3.50 -4.04
CA ARG A 112 6.13 4.92 -4.28
C ARG A 112 6.32 5.74 -3.01
N MET A 113 5.73 5.33 -1.89
CA MET A 113 5.83 6.07 -0.63
C MET A 113 7.27 6.15 -0.12
N VAL A 114 8.01 5.03 -0.16
CA VAL A 114 9.45 4.98 0.18
C VAL A 114 10.27 5.87 -0.76
N GLY A 115 10.03 5.76 -2.07
CA GLY A 115 10.75 6.55 -3.07
C GLY A 115 10.50 8.06 -2.93
N VAL A 116 9.26 8.47 -2.67
CA VAL A 116 8.88 9.86 -2.44
C VAL A 116 9.52 10.41 -1.16
N ARG A 117 9.46 9.66 -0.06
CA ARG A 117 10.09 10.03 1.22
C ARG A 117 11.60 10.20 1.04
N ASN A 118 12.27 9.23 0.42
CA ASN A 118 13.72 9.30 0.20
C ASN A 118 14.08 10.42 -0.78
N GLY A 119 13.26 10.64 -1.82
CA GLY A 119 13.37 11.74 -2.76
C GLY A 119 13.35 13.10 -2.07
N ALA A 120 12.33 13.32 -1.24
CA ALA A 120 12.15 14.55 -0.49
C ALA A 120 13.29 14.78 0.54
N MET A 121 13.70 13.72 1.25
CA MET A 121 14.70 13.80 2.32
C MET A 121 16.14 13.93 1.83
N HIS A 122 16.49 13.34 0.68
CA HIS A 122 17.89 13.22 0.26
C HIS A 122 18.26 14.00 -1.02
N VAL A 123 17.30 14.23 -1.92
CA VAL A 123 17.61 14.84 -3.23
C VAL A 123 16.78 16.08 -3.53
N GLY A 124 15.90 16.50 -2.63
CA GLY A 124 15.03 17.67 -2.81
C GLY A 124 14.06 17.56 -3.99
N THR A 125 13.94 16.37 -4.58
CA THR A 125 13.00 16.11 -5.68
C THR A 125 11.74 15.48 -5.14
N VAL A 126 10.61 16.09 -5.46
CA VAL A 126 9.30 15.69 -4.95
C VAL A 126 8.47 15.30 -6.14
N SER A 127 8.28 14.00 -6.33
CA SER A 127 7.18 13.55 -7.18
C SER A 127 5.88 13.84 -6.43
N THR A 128 5.10 14.79 -6.96
CA THR A 128 3.82 15.19 -6.38
C THR A 128 2.80 14.10 -6.63
N SER A 129 2.64 13.19 -5.67
CA SER A 129 1.63 12.16 -5.79
C SER A 129 0.56 12.36 -4.73
N ARG A 130 -0.58 12.93 -5.14
CA ARG A 130 -1.84 12.92 -4.38
C ARG A 130 -2.17 11.54 -3.78
N HIS A 131 -1.71 10.47 -4.43
CA HIS A 131 -1.88 9.11 -3.94
C HIS A 131 -1.09 8.82 -2.65
N VAL A 132 0.05 9.48 -2.42
CA VAL A 132 0.90 9.24 -1.22
C VAL A 132 0.15 9.57 0.06
N LEU A 133 -0.58 10.70 0.12
CA LEU A 133 -1.38 11.02 1.29
C LEU A 133 -2.48 9.98 1.50
N LEU A 134 -3.22 9.64 0.44
CA LEU A 134 -4.31 8.67 0.50
C LEU A 134 -3.85 7.26 0.91
N ASP A 135 -2.64 6.86 0.49
CA ASP A 135 -2.02 5.61 0.92
C ASP A 135 -1.53 5.68 2.36
N SER A 136 -0.97 6.83 2.75
CA SER A 136 -0.52 7.05 4.13
C SER A 136 -1.69 7.02 5.11
N LEU A 137 -2.81 7.67 4.78
CA LEU A 137 -4.03 7.64 5.59
C LEU A 137 -4.60 6.21 5.71
N ALA A 138 -4.61 5.45 4.62
CA ALA A 138 -5.06 4.05 4.65
C ALA A 138 -4.18 3.19 5.55
N VAL A 139 -2.85 3.35 5.48
CA VAL A 139 -1.92 2.66 6.38
C VAL A 139 -2.13 3.10 7.82
N CYS A 140 -2.17 4.41 8.09
CA CYS A 140 -2.34 4.93 9.45
C CYS A 140 -3.63 4.42 10.09
N HIS A 141 -4.74 4.38 9.35
CA HIS A 141 -5.99 3.82 9.86
C HIS A 141 -5.83 2.38 10.34
N THR A 142 -5.27 1.49 9.52
CA THR A 142 -5.02 0.10 9.91
C THR A 142 -4.05 -0.02 11.10
N LEU A 143 -3.01 0.82 11.15
CA LEU A 143 -2.07 0.80 12.26
C LEU A 143 -2.69 1.34 13.56
N LEU A 144 -3.55 2.35 13.50
CA LEU A 144 -4.27 2.88 14.67
C LEU A 144 -5.30 1.87 15.20
N GLU A 145 -6.01 1.19 14.30
CA GLU A 145 -6.88 0.06 14.69
C GLU A 145 -6.09 -1.03 15.38
N HIS A 146 -4.94 -1.41 14.82
CA HIS A 146 -4.05 -2.38 15.46
C HIS A 146 -3.59 -1.86 16.83
N LEU A 147 -3.21 -0.58 16.94
CA LEU A 147 -2.78 0.05 18.19
C LEU A 147 -3.91 0.26 19.22
N GLU A 148 -5.16 0.02 18.85
CA GLU A 148 -6.36 0.38 19.64
C GLU A 148 -6.39 1.87 20.02
N HIS A 149 -5.90 2.73 19.11
CA HIS A 149 -5.79 4.17 19.35
C HIS A 149 -6.94 4.95 18.70
N ASP A 150 -7.46 5.95 19.41
CA ASP A 150 -8.59 6.76 18.93
C ASP A 150 -8.20 7.64 17.74
N LEU A 151 -9.00 7.59 16.68
CA LEU A 151 -8.76 8.37 15.47
C LEU A 151 -8.95 9.87 15.70
N GLY A 152 -9.88 10.26 16.59
CA GLY A 152 -10.14 11.66 16.92
C GLY A 152 -8.99 12.30 17.67
N VAL A 153 -8.38 11.58 18.61
CA VAL A 153 -7.15 11.99 19.28
C VAL A 153 -6.00 12.09 18.28
N PHE A 154 -5.84 11.08 17.40
CA PHE A 154 -4.72 11.07 16.45
C PHE A 154 -4.81 12.16 15.38
N TYR A 155 -5.97 12.38 14.77
CA TYR A 155 -6.12 13.36 13.69
C TYR A 155 -6.54 14.75 14.19
N GLY A 156 -6.99 14.88 15.44
CA GLY A 156 -7.43 16.14 16.02
C GLY A 156 -8.54 16.81 15.19
N GLU A 157 -8.38 18.10 14.94
CA GLU A 157 -9.32 18.89 14.14
C GLU A 157 -9.43 18.43 12.69
N HIS A 158 -8.43 17.73 12.17
CA HIS A 158 -8.39 17.26 10.79
C HIS A 158 -9.08 15.91 10.56
N LEU A 159 -9.70 15.31 11.60
CA LEU A 159 -10.37 14.00 11.49
C LEU A 159 -11.36 13.95 10.32
N ARG A 160 -12.21 14.98 10.17
CA ARG A 160 -13.22 15.02 9.09
C ARG A 160 -12.56 15.05 7.71
N SER A 161 -11.47 15.79 7.56
CA SER A 161 -10.71 15.87 6.30
C SER A 161 -10.08 14.53 5.97
N ALA A 162 -9.47 13.86 6.96
CA ALA A 162 -8.89 12.52 6.78
C ALA A 162 -9.96 11.50 6.35
N GLN A 163 -11.12 11.49 7.00
CA GLN A 163 -12.24 10.62 6.66
C GLN A 163 -12.76 10.90 5.24
N GLY A 164 -13.01 12.17 4.89
CA GLY A 164 -13.47 12.55 3.56
C GLY A 164 -12.51 12.14 2.44
N LEU A 165 -11.20 12.26 2.66
CA LEU A 165 -10.18 11.80 1.72
C LEU A 165 -10.17 10.27 1.55
N MET A 166 -10.33 9.52 2.65
CA MET A 166 -10.42 8.05 2.59
C MET A 166 -11.69 7.58 1.88
N ASP A 167 -12.83 8.22 2.13
CA ASP A 167 -14.10 7.91 1.46
C ASP A 167 -14.06 8.23 -0.03
N GLN A 168 -13.41 9.35 -0.41
CA GLN A 168 -13.13 9.66 -1.81
C GLN A 168 -12.31 8.54 -2.45
N LYS A 169 -11.22 8.08 -1.80
CA LYS A 169 -10.38 7.00 -2.31
C LYS A 169 -11.18 5.70 -2.50
N ARG A 170 -12.00 5.32 -1.52
CA ARG A 170 -12.87 4.12 -1.59
C ARG A 170 -13.82 4.20 -2.78
N THR A 171 -14.42 5.37 -3.01
CA THR A 171 -15.32 5.60 -4.15
C THR A 171 -14.59 5.48 -5.48
N GLU A 172 -13.41 6.10 -5.63
CA GLU A 172 -12.59 6.02 -6.84
C GLU A 172 -12.15 4.57 -7.16
N VAL A 173 -11.73 3.82 -6.14
CA VAL A 173 -11.37 2.41 -6.28
C VAL A 173 -12.60 1.58 -6.69
N GLY A 174 -13.75 1.82 -6.06
CA GLY A 174 -15.02 1.18 -6.40
C GLY A 174 -15.39 1.38 -7.87
N HIS A 175 -15.32 2.61 -8.36
CA HIS A 175 -15.56 2.93 -9.77
C HIS A 175 -14.58 2.23 -10.71
N ARG A 176 -13.28 2.17 -10.36
CA ARG A 176 -12.27 1.45 -11.18
C ARG A 176 -12.51 -0.05 -11.23
N VAL A 177 -12.90 -0.67 -10.11
CA VAL A 177 -13.23 -2.10 -10.07
C VAL A 177 -14.48 -2.39 -10.91
N ALA A 178 -15.53 -1.57 -10.77
CA ALA A 178 -16.74 -1.70 -11.57
C ALA A 178 -16.44 -1.59 -13.08
N ALA A 179 -15.61 -0.61 -13.48
CA ALA A 179 -15.19 -0.44 -14.86
C ALA A 179 -14.39 -1.64 -15.40
N LYS A 180 -13.46 -2.19 -14.61
CA LYS A 180 -12.69 -3.40 -14.98
C LYS A 180 -13.60 -4.63 -15.10
N ARG A 181 -14.55 -4.82 -14.17
CA ARG A 181 -15.54 -5.91 -14.24
C ARG A 181 -16.42 -5.80 -15.47
N ALA A 182 -16.90 -4.59 -15.79
CA ALA A 182 -17.69 -4.34 -16.99
C ALA A 182 -16.89 -4.56 -18.28
N LYS A 183 -15.59 -4.24 -18.30
CA LYS A 183 -14.69 -4.58 -19.42
C LYS A 183 -14.53 -6.10 -19.56
N ALA A 184 -14.18 -6.80 -18.48
CA ALA A 184 -14.00 -8.25 -18.49
C ALA A 184 -15.28 -9.00 -18.93
N ALA A 185 -16.46 -8.53 -18.50
CA ALA A 185 -17.75 -9.09 -18.91
C ALA A 185 -17.99 -8.91 -20.43
N ARG A 186 -17.64 -7.75 -20.99
CA ARG A 186 -17.73 -7.51 -22.45
C ARG A 186 -16.76 -8.37 -23.24
N ASP A 187 -15.53 -8.52 -22.75
CA ASP A 187 -14.51 -9.35 -23.38
C ASP A 187 -14.94 -10.83 -23.40
N LEU A 188 -15.49 -11.34 -22.29
CA LEU A 188 -16.05 -12.70 -22.21
C LEU A 188 -17.25 -12.91 -23.16
N ALA A 189 -18.17 -11.94 -23.23
CA ALA A 189 -19.31 -12.01 -24.14
C ALA A 189 -18.87 -12.05 -25.62
N THR A 190 -17.83 -11.27 -25.95
CA THR A 190 -17.25 -11.22 -27.31
C THR A 190 -16.56 -12.54 -27.66
N SER A 191 -15.75 -13.09 -26.75
CA SER A 191 -15.11 -14.40 -26.95
C SER A 191 -16.12 -15.54 -27.07
N ARG A 192 -17.22 -15.51 -26.31
CA ARG A 192 -18.28 -16.53 -26.38
C ARG A 192 -19.04 -16.49 -27.71
N ASN A 193 -19.30 -15.30 -28.23
CA ASN A 193 -19.93 -15.13 -29.55
C ASN A 193 -18.99 -15.53 -30.69
N GLY A 194 -17.69 -15.24 -30.61
CA GLY A 194 -16.70 -15.65 -31.61
C GLY A 194 -16.55 -17.17 -31.77
N TRP A 195 -16.66 -17.93 -30.67
CA TRP A 195 -16.67 -19.40 -30.70
C TRP A 195 -17.94 -19.97 -31.37
N ALA A 196 -19.09 -19.33 -31.18
CA ALA A 196 -20.34 -19.75 -31.82
C ALA A 196 -20.28 -19.58 -33.35
N THR A 197 -19.68 -18.49 -33.85
CA THR A 197 -19.55 -18.23 -35.30
C THR A 197 -18.57 -19.19 -35.99
N VAL A 198 -17.46 -19.54 -35.34
CA VAL A 198 -16.48 -20.50 -35.86
C VAL A 198 -17.06 -21.92 -35.91
N SER A 199 -17.86 -22.31 -34.90
CA SER A 199 -18.54 -23.62 -34.88
C SER A 199 -19.61 -23.77 -35.96
N THR A 200 -20.24 -22.69 -36.42
CA THR A 200 -21.26 -22.75 -37.48
C THR A 200 -20.70 -22.81 -38.90
N ASN A 201 -19.50 -22.26 -39.14
CA ASN A 201 -18.88 -22.29 -40.46
C ASN A 201 -18.19 -23.64 -40.78
N GLY A 202 -17.72 -24.37 -39.78
CA GLY A 202 -17.05 -25.67 -39.98
C GLY A 202 -17.95 -26.85 -40.37
N ARG A 203 -19.28 -26.68 -40.46
CA ARG A 203 -20.23 -27.77 -40.84
C ARG A 203 -20.80 -27.67 -42.25
N ARG A 204 -20.49 -26.62 -43.03
CA ARG A 204 -21.06 -26.45 -44.39
C ARG A 204 -20.22 -27.00 -45.54
N ASP A 205 -18.98 -27.44 -45.31
CA ASP A 205 -18.02 -27.68 -46.41
C ASP A 205 -17.75 -29.17 -46.78
N HIS A 206 -18.58 -30.12 -46.34
CA HIS A 206 -18.35 -31.56 -46.63
C HIS A 206 -19.49 -32.31 -47.33
N ARG A 207 -20.35 -31.62 -48.10
CA ARG A 207 -21.33 -32.29 -48.98
C ARG A 207 -21.42 -31.63 -50.35
N ARG A 208 -20.41 -31.84 -51.20
CA ARG A 208 -20.38 -31.69 -52.67
C ARG A 208 -18.94 -31.97 -53.09
N GLY A 209 -18.58 -32.93 -53.91
CA GLY A 209 -19.26 -34.01 -54.61
C GLY A 209 -18.17 -34.72 -55.40
N HIS A 210 -18.27 -36.02 -55.61
CA HIS A 210 -17.57 -36.71 -56.69
C HIS A 210 -18.37 -37.93 -57.09
N GLY A 211 -19.31 -37.69 -58.02
CA GLY A 211 -19.89 -38.71 -58.87
C GLY A 211 -19.20 -38.67 -60.24
N GLU A 212 -18.81 -39.85 -60.70
CA GLU A 212 -18.84 -40.36 -62.08
C GLU A 212 -18.40 -39.49 -63.27
N ARG A 213 -17.40 -40.00 -64.01
CA ARG A 213 -17.26 -40.01 -65.49
C ARG A 213 -16.08 -40.93 -65.86
N THR A 214 -16.33 -42.18 -66.29
CA THR A 214 -16.43 -42.67 -67.69
C THR A 214 -15.19 -42.44 -68.56
N ASP A 215 -14.31 -43.44 -68.56
CA ASP A 215 -13.94 -44.31 -69.70
C ASP A 215 -14.04 -43.83 -71.16
N VAL A 216 -12.92 -44.13 -71.86
CA VAL A 216 -12.76 -44.60 -73.25
C VAL A 216 -12.71 -43.54 -74.37
N HIS A 217 -11.49 -43.27 -74.86
CA HIS A 217 -11.04 -43.57 -76.23
C HIS A 217 -9.56 -43.23 -76.41
N ASP A 218 -8.77 -44.18 -76.92
CA ASP A 218 -7.76 -43.90 -77.95
C ASP A 218 -7.23 -45.20 -78.59
N GLY A 219 -7.16 -45.16 -79.93
CA GLY A 219 -6.09 -45.70 -80.78
C GLY A 219 -5.84 -47.20 -80.82
#